data_AF-A0A7V9PXB6-F1
#
_entry.id   AF-A0A7V9PXB6-F1
#
_cell.length_a   1.000
_cell.length_b   1.000
_cell.length_c   1.000
_cell.angle_alpha   90.00
_cell.angle_beta   90.00
_cell.angle_gamma   90.00
#
_symmetry.space_group_name_H-M   'P 1'
#
loop_
_entity.id
_entity.type
_entity.pdbx_description
1 polymer ?
#
loop_
_entity_poly.entity_id
_entity_poly.type
_entity_poly.pdbx_seq_one_letter_code
_entity_poly.pdbx_strand_id
1 'polypeptide(L)' 'MEEAGAVLERLERIERLRREGALAATLLDELRALLREAEDWASVEGGDAGERAVAGLREALARDLVAL' A
#
# COMPACT_ATOMS: atom_id res chain seq x y z
N MET A 1 -1.83 2.56 -17.69
CA MET A 1 -3.31 2.60 -17.47
C MET A 1 -3.84 1.32 -16.82
N GLU A 2 -3.12 0.19 -16.84
CA GLU A 2 -3.53 -1.05 -16.13
C GLU A 2 -3.20 -0.99 -14.63
N GLU A 3 -2.18 -0.20 -14.28
CA GLU A 3 -1.62 0.00 -12.94
C GLU A 3 -2.66 0.62 -11.99
N ALA A 4 -3.40 1.62 -12.47
CA ALA A 4 -4.47 2.26 -11.69
C ALA A 4 -5.63 1.29 -11.39
N GLY A 5 -5.94 0.38 -12.31
CA GLY A 5 -6.96 -0.66 -12.11
C GLY A 5 -6.53 -1.67 -11.05
N ALA A 6 -5.28 -2.14 -11.13
CA ALA A 6 -4.73 -3.08 -10.15
C ALA A 6 -4.70 -2.52 -8.72
N VAL A 7 -4.44 -1.22 -8.55
CA VAL A 7 -4.53 -0.53 -7.26
C VAL A 7 -5.96 -0.55 -6.71
N LEU A 8 -6.94 -0.17 -7.54
CA LEU A 8 -8.33 -0.11 -7.12
C LEU A 8 -8.87 -1.47 -6.70
N GLU A 9 -8.57 -2.53 -7.46
CA GLU A 9 -8.94 -3.90 -7.11
C GLU A 9 -8.32 -4.35 -5.76
N ARG A 10 -7.07 -3.95 -5.49
CA ARG A 10 -6.40 -4.25 -4.22
C ARG A 10 -7.05 -3.52 -3.04
N LEU A 11 -7.37 -2.24 -3.22
CA LEU A 11 -8.05 -1.44 -2.19
C LEU A 11 -9.43 -2.01 -1.87
N GLU A 12 -10.20 -2.42 -2.88
CA GLU A 12 -11.48 -3.10 -2.69
C GLU A 12 -11.32 -4.43 -1.94
N ARG A 13 -10.27 -5.19 -2.23
CA ARG A 13 -9.93 -6.42 -1.51
C ARG A 13 -9.58 -6.17 -0.05
N ILE A 14 -8.79 -5.14 0.26
CA ILE A 14 -8.44 -4.74 1.62
C ILE A 14 -9.71 -4.34 2.39
N GLU A 15 -10.58 -3.52 1.79
CA GLU A 15 -11.85 -3.11 2.40
C GLU A 15 -12.81 -4.29 2.62
N ARG A 16 -12.80 -5.29 1.74
CA ARG A 16 -13.54 -6.54 1.96
C ARG A 16 -12.98 -7.33 3.14
N LEU A 17 -11.67 -7.60 3.15
CA LEU A 17 -11.00 -8.34 4.23
C LEU A 17 -11.23 -7.67 5.59
N ARG A 18 -11.21 -6.33 5.64
CA ARG A 18 -11.48 -5.56 6.85
C ARG A 18 -12.92 -5.77 7.34
N ARG A 19 -13.90 -5.74 6.44
CA ARG A 19 -15.32 -6.00 6.77
C ARG A 19 -15.57 -7.43 7.23
N GLU A 20 -14.80 -8.39 6.69
CA GLU A 20 -14.86 -9.81 7.07
C GLU A 20 -14.14 -10.11 8.40
N GLY A 21 -13.52 -9.11 9.04
CA GLY A 21 -12.80 -9.30 10.30
C GLY A 21 -11.50 -10.06 10.14
N ALA A 22 -10.86 -9.96 8.96
CA ALA A 22 -9.55 -10.56 8.72
C ALA A 22 -8.53 -10.09 9.77
N LEU A 23 -7.56 -10.95 10.06
CA LEU A 23 -6.49 -10.63 10.99
C LEU A 23 -5.74 -9.39 10.52
N ALA A 24 -5.33 -8.54 11.47
CA ALA A 24 -4.56 -7.34 11.17
C ALA A 24 -3.30 -7.64 10.34
N ALA A 25 -2.65 -8.79 10.58
CA ALA A 25 -1.53 -9.27 9.78
C ALA A 25 -1.87 -9.45 8.29
N THR A 26 -3.06 -9.99 7.98
CA THR A 26 -3.53 -10.19 6.60
C THR A 26 -3.76 -8.85 5.90
N LEU A 27 -4.32 -7.86 6.60
CA LEU A 27 -4.50 -6.51 6.05
C LEU A 27 -3.16 -5.81 5.83
N LEU A 28 -2.22 -5.96 6.77
CA LEU A 28 -0.87 -5.40 6.67
C LEU A 28 -0.10 -5.98 5.49
N ASP A 29 -0.22 -7.28 5.20
CA ASP A 29 0.47 -7.90 4.07
C ASP A 29 -0.04 -7.36 2.72
N GLU A 30 -1.35 -7.16 2.59
CA GLU A 30 -1.94 -6.54 1.39
C GLU A 30 -1.49 -5.07 1.23
N LEU A 31 -1.43 -4.31 2.34
CA LEU A 31 -0.91 -2.93 2.33
C LEU A 31 0.59 -2.86 1.97
N ARG A 32 1.40 -3.80 2.46
CA ARG A 32 2.83 -3.90 2.11
C ARG A 32 3.04 -4.18 0.63
N ALA A 33 2.24 -5.10 0.07
CA ALA A 33 2.30 -5.40 -1.35
C ALA A 33 1.95 -4.17 -2.20
N LEU A 34 0.90 -3.43 -1.82
CA LEU A 34 0.50 -2.19 -2.50
C LEU A 34 1.59 -1.11 -2.42
N LEU A 35 2.25 -0.97 -1.27
CA LEU A 35 3.34 -0.03 -1.10
C LEU A 35 4.55 -0.39 -1.98
N ARG A 36 4.88 -1.68 -2.11
CA ARG A 36 5.95 -2.15 -3.00
C ARG A 36 5.66 -1.82 -4.47
N GLU A 37 4.43 -2.00 -4.91
CA GLU A 37 4.03 -1.66 -6.28
C GLU A 37 4.10 -0.15 -6.54
N ALA A 38 3.65 0.66 -5.58
CA ALA A 38 3.78 2.12 -5.66
C ALA A 38 5.24 2.58 -5.68
N GLU A 39 6.12 1.91 -4.93
CA GLU A 39 7.56 2.14 -4.95
C GLU A 39 8.19 1.87 -6.31
N ASP A 40 7.87 0.72 -6.90
CA ASP A 40 8.40 0.30 -8.19
C ASP A 40 7.95 1.26 -9.30
N TRP A 41 6.70 1.72 -9.27
CA TRP A 41 6.21 2.73 -10.23
C TRP A 41 6.79 4.11 -10.00
N ALA A 42 6.89 4.56 -8.75
CA ALA A 42 7.49 5.85 -8.43
C ALA A 42 8.96 5.91 -8.89
N SER A 43 9.69 4.79 -8.79
CA SER A 43 11.07 4.68 -9.28
C SER A 43 11.20 4.77 -10.80
N VAL A 44 10.15 4.42 -11.56
CA VAL A 44 10.18 4.44 -13.03
C VAL A 44 9.58 5.73 -13.60
N GLU A 45 8.50 6.24 -13.01
CA GLU A 45 7.70 7.35 -13.58
C GLU A 45 7.51 8.54 -12.64
N GLY A 46 7.78 8.40 -11.34
CA GLY A 46 7.36 9.37 -10.32
C GLY A 46 8.34 10.52 -10.06
N GLY A 47 9.62 10.35 -10.40
CA GLY A 47 10.69 11.30 -10.04
C GLY A 47 10.68 11.66 -8.55
N ASP A 48 11.26 12.82 -8.20
CA ASP A 48 11.38 13.26 -6.80
C ASP A 48 10.04 13.33 -6.03
N ALA A 49 8.93 13.63 -6.72
CA ALA A 49 7.62 13.71 -6.08
C ALA A 49 7.07 12.33 -5.72
N GLY A 50 7.25 11.35 -6.61
CA GLY A 50 6.90 9.95 -6.35
C GLY A 50 7.72 9.36 -5.21
N GLU A 51 9.04 9.60 -5.20
CA GLU A 51 9.92 9.10 -4.13
C GLU A 51 9.52 9.65 -2.75
N ARG A 52 9.16 10.94 -2.66
CA ARG A 52 8.69 11.54 -1.40
C ARG A 52 7.36 10.95 -0.93
N ALA A 53 6.42 10.71 -1.84
CA ALA A 53 5.13 10.10 -1.49
C ALA A 53 5.31 8.69 -0.94
N VAL A 54 6.17 7.89 -1.58
CA VAL A 54 6.58 6.56 -1.14
C VAL A 54 7.22 6.58 0.25
N ALA A 55 8.15 7.51 0.50
CA ALA A 55 8.80 7.63 1.79
C ALA A 55 7.81 7.91 2.93
N GLY A 56 6.82 8.80 2.68
CA GLY A 56 5.76 9.08 3.65
C GLY A 56 4.88 7.85 3.96
N LEU A 57 4.57 7.04 2.95
CA LEU A 57 3.80 5.80 3.14
C LEU A 57 4.58 4.76 3.96
N ARG A 58 5.90 4.61 3.73
CA ARG A 58 6.77 3.74 4.54
C ARG A 58 6.75 4.15 6.01
N GLU A 59 6.86 5.45 6.30
CA GLU A 59 6.82 5.95 7.67
C GLU A 59 5.46 5.70 8.35
N ALA A 60 4.36 5.89 7.63
CA ALA A 60 3.03 5.64 8.16
C ALA A 60 2.84 4.15 8.49
N LEU A 61 3.24 3.26 7.58
CA LEU A 61 3.14 1.82 7.79
C LEU A 61 4.05 1.33 8.93
N ALA A 62 5.24 1.91 9.06
CA ALA A 62 6.15 1.61 10.17
C ALA A 62 5.57 2.05 11.52
N ARG A 63 4.86 3.18 11.58
CA ARG A 63 4.20 3.66 12.80
C ARG A 63 3.07 2.73 13.25
N ASP A 64 2.25 2.24 12.32
CA ASP A 64 1.16 1.31 12.64
C ASP A 64 1.68 -0.06 13.10
N LEU A 65 2.85 -0.50 12.62
CA LEU A 65 3.49 -1.74 13.09
C LEU A 65 4.04 -1.65 14.52
N VAL A 66 4.35 -0.45 15.01
CA VAL A 66 4.83 -0.23 16.38
C VAL A 66 3.65 -0.09 17.36
N ALA A 67 2.44 0.16 16.86
CA ALA A 67 1.23 0.34 17.65
C ALA A 67 0.39 -0.95 17.84
N LEU A 68 0.82 -2.08 17.24
CA LEU A 68 0.22 -3.42 17.35
C LEU A 68 1.03 -4.33 18.26
#